data_AF-A0A829G308-F1
#
_entry.id   AF-A0A829G308-F1
#
_cell.length_a   1.000
_cell.length_b   1.000
_cell.length_c   1.000
_cell.angle_alpha   90.00
_cell.angle_beta   90.00
_cell.angle_gamma   90.00
#
_symmetry.space_group_name_H-M   'P 1'
#
loop_
_entity.id
_entity.type
_entity.pdbx_description
1 polymer ?
#
loop_
_entity_poly.entity_id
_entity_poly.type
_entity_poly.pdbx_seq_one_letter_code
_entity_poly.pdbx_strand_id
1 'polypeptide(L)'
;MPSLIKAACLQSIFRIFIMLGEHLFYKEITMASAHIEHKLSLLPDLPGSYQMKDINGKIIYVGKAKNLKNRVRSYFKSSHDGKVAAMVSQVADF
;
A
#
# COMPACT_ATOMS: atom_id res chain seq x y z
N MET A 1 -9.18 -22.80 -51.27
CA MET A 1 -8.70 -21.42 -51.04
C MET A 1 -8.24 -21.31 -49.59
N PRO A 2 -6.94 -21.48 -49.30
CA PRO A 2 -6.42 -21.39 -47.95
C PRO A 2 -6.04 -19.94 -47.64
N SER A 3 -6.57 -19.38 -46.55
CA SER A 3 -6.09 -18.10 -46.03
C SER A 3 -6.06 -18.09 -44.51
N LEU A 4 -4.84 -17.91 -44.02
CA LEU A 4 -4.48 -17.09 -42.87
C LEU A 4 -5.03 -17.48 -41.49
N ILE A 5 -4.14 -18.11 -40.73
CA ILE A 5 -3.51 -17.47 -39.56
C ILE A 5 -4.47 -16.62 -38.74
N LYS A 6 -4.95 -17.17 -37.62
CA LYS A 6 -5.08 -16.41 -36.38
C LYS A 6 -4.76 -17.35 -35.23
N ALA A 7 -3.55 -17.20 -34.74
CA ALA A 7 -3.04 -17.74 -33.49
C ALA A 7 -3.91 -17.25 -32.32
N ALA A 8 -5.08 -17.84 -32.15
CA ALA A 8 -6.04 -17.49 -31.10
C ALA A 8 -6.21 -18.61 -30.05
N CYS A 9 -5.45 -19.70 -30.17
CA CYS A 9 -5.55 -20.83 -29.23
C CYS A 9 -4.51 -20.77 -28.09
N LEU A 10 -3.38 -20.06 -28.28
CA LEU A 10 -2.31 -20.02 -27.27
C LEU A 10 -2.32 -18.79 -26.35
N GLN A 11 -3.27 -17.86 -26.52
CA GLN A 11 -3.39 -16.69 -25.64
C GLN A 11 -4.24 -16.94 -24.38
N SER A 12 -5.01 -18.04 -24.32
CA SER A 12 -5.91 -18.31 -23.19
C SER A 12 -5.24 -19.01 -22.00
N ILE A 13 -4.13 -19.73 -22.20
CA ILE A 13 -3.49 -20.48 -21.12
C ILE A 13 -2.49 -19.61 -20.34
N PHE A 14 -1.88 -18.60 -20.99
CA PHE A 14 -0.93 -17.69 -20.31
C PHE A 14 -1.61 -16.66 -19.39
N ARG A 15 -2.93 -16.44 -19.54
CA ARG A 15 -3.67 -15.44 -18.74
C ARG A 15 -4.11 -15.95 -17.37
N ILE A 16 -4.06 -17.27 -17.13
CA ILE A 16 -4.39 -17.86 -15.82
C ILE A 16 -3.16 -17.95 -14.91
N PHE A 17 -1.95 -18.12 -15.46
CA PHE A 17 -0.72 -18.22 -14.66
C PHE A 17 -0.28 -16.86 -14.08
N ILE A 18 -0.50 -15.74 -14.80
CA ILE A 18 -0.18 -14.39 -14.32
C ILE A 18 -1.25 -13.82 -13.36
N MET A 19 -2.51 -14.30 -13.41
CA MET A 19 -3.59 -13.81 -12.55
C MET A 19 -3.60 -14.45 -11.15
N LEU A 20 -2.92 -15.59 -10.96
CA LEU A 20 -2.80 -16.25 -9.65
C LEU A 20 -1.44 -16.02 -8.96
N GLY A 21 -0.40 -15.62 -9.69
CA GLY A 21 0.93 -15.34 -9.13
C GLY A 21 1.10 -13.94 -8.54
N GLU A 22 0.53 -12.91 -9.18
CA GLU A 22 0.65 -11.51 -8.71
C GLU A 22 -0.23 -11.21 -7.48
N HIS A 23 -1.29 -12.01 -7.26
CA HIS A 23 -2.25 -11.75 -6.20
C HIS A 23 -1.81 -12.28 -4.82
N LEU A 24 -0.85 -13.22 -4.79
CA LEU A 24 -0.24 -13.72 -3.56
C LEU A 24 1.05 -12.96 -3.21
N PHE A 25 1.75 -12.41 -4.20
CA PHE A 25 2.95 -11.58 -3.97
C PHE A 25 2.60 -10.16 -3.48
N TYR A 26 1.54 -9.53 -4.00
CA TYR A 26 1.02 -8.27 -3.45
C TYR A 26 0.45 -8.41 -2.02
N LYS A 27 0.08 -9.64 -1.64
CA LYS A 27 -0.48 -9.93 -0.32
C LYS A 27 0.59 -10.13 0.75
N GLU A 28 1.84 -10.42 0.36
CA GLU A 28 2.95 -10.60 1.30
C GLU A 28 3.56 -9.26 1.73
N ILE A 29 3.62 -8.27 0.83
CA ILE A 29 4.09 -6.90 1.14
C ILE A 29 3.08 -6.12 2.01
N THR A 30 1.80 -6.54 2.03
CA THR A 30 0.73 -5.90 2.82
C THR A 30 0.55 -6.48 4.24
N MET A 31 1.34 -7.49 4.62
CA MET A 31 1.28 -8.12 5.96
C MET A 31 2.13 -7.43 7.04
N ALA A 32 2.72 -6.27 6.73
CA ALA A 32 3.19 -5.29 7.71
C ALA A 32 2.10 -4.18 7.84
N SER A 33 1.11 -4.23 8.73
CA SER A 33 0.86 -5.12 9.85
C SER A 33 -0.64 -5.09 10.15
N ALA A 34 -1.24 -6.23 10.50
CA ALA A 34 -2.62 -6.28 10.98
C ALA A 34 -2.86 -5.27 12.12
N HIS A 35 -1.81 -4.96 12.89
CA HIS A 35 -1.78 -3.93 13.92
C HIS A 35 -2.00 -2.51 13.38
N ILE A 36 -1.27 -2.09 12.34
CA ILE A 36 -1.37 -0.75 11.72
C ILE A 36 -2.72 -0.58 11.05
N GLU A 37 -3.22 -1.58 10.31
CA GLU A 37 -4.56 -1.53 9.72
C GLU A 37 -5.66 -1.43 10.78
N HIS A 38 -5.54 -2.17 11.89
CA HIS A 38 -6.46 -2.06 13.01
C HIS A 38 -6.42 -0.65 13.63
N LYS A 39 -5.23 -0.09 13.90
CA LYS A 39 -5.09 1.30 14.38
C LYS A 39 -5.68 2.33 13.40
N LEU A 40 -5.46 2.16 12.10
CA LEU A 40 -6.02 3.03 11.06
C LEU A 40 -7.56 3.02 11.07
N SER A 41 -8.17 1.89 11.41
CA SER A 41 -9.63 1.78 11.51
C SER A 41 -10.23 2.56 12.69
N LEU A 42 -9.45 2.73 13.77
CA LEU A 42 -9.85 3.45 14.98
C LEU A 42 -9.68 4.96 14.88
N LEU A 43 -9.05 5.47 13.81
CA LEU A 43 -8.80 6.90 13.66
C LEU A 43 -10.09 7.69 13.47
N PRO A 44 -10.27 8.81 14.21
CA PRO A 44 -11.43 9.67 14.06
C PRO A 44 -11.34 10.53 12.78
N ASP A 45 -12.50 10.87 12.24
CA ASP A 45 -12.66 11.80 11.12
C ASP A 45 -12.62 13.27 11.57
N LEU A 46 -11.72 13.61 12.50
CA LEU A 46 -11.59 14.90 13.15
C LEU A 46 -10.21 15.54 12.92
N PRO A 47 -10.08 16.87 13.10
CA PRO A 47 -8.79 17.54 13.04
C PRO A 47 -7.91 17.18 14.23
N GLY A 48 -6.58 17.14 14.01
CA GLY A 48 -5.63 16.85 15.06
C GLY A 48 -4.19 16.75 14.56
N SER A 49 -3.30 16.30 15.44
CA SER A 49 -1.89 16.01 15.14
C SER A 49 -1.60 14.51 15.23
N TYR A 50 -0.64 14.04 14.43
CA TYR A 50 -0.16 12.65 14.41
C TYR A 50 1.37 12.61 14.39
N GLN A 51 1.95 11.48 14.81
CA GLN A 51 3.39 11.32 14.97
C GLN A 51 3.81 9.98 14.40
N MET A 52 4.70 9.94 13.42
CA MET A 52 5.25 8.68 12.93
C MET A 52 6.54 8.35 13.68
N LYS A 53 6.71 7.07 13.99
CA LYS A 53 7.82 6.52 14.76
C LYS A 53 8.59 5.48 13.96
N ASP A 54 9.89 5.42 14.19
CA ASP A 54 10.74 4.34 13.69
C ASP A 54 10.56 3.05 14.52
N ILE A 55 11.28 2.00 14.13
CA ILE A 55 11.29 0.70 14.83
C ILE A 55 11.79 0.80 16.29
N ASN A 56 12.57 1.83 16.62
CA ASN A 56 13.07 2.08 17.97
C ASN A 56 12.11 2.95 18.80
N GLY A 57 10.95 3.34 18.24
CA GLY A 57 9.98 4.22 18.87
C GLY A 57 10.34 5.71 18.83
N LYS A 58 11.40 6.10 18.10
CA LYS A 58 11.79 7.50 17.93
C LYS A 58 10.83 8.19 16.97
N ILE A 59 10.35 9.37 17.34
CA ILE A 59 9.50 10.20 16.47
C ILE A 59 10.34 10.74 15.31
N ILE A 60 9.98 10.34 14.09
CA ILE A 60 10.67 10.75 12.85
C ILE A 60 9.88 11.80 12.06
N TYR A 61 8.57 11.93 12.34
CA TYR A 61 7.73 12.91 11.68
C TYR A 61 6.54 13.30 12.57
N VAL A 62 6.15 14.57 12.52
CA VAL A 62 4.94 15.08 13.16
C VAL A 62 4.16 15.89 12.14
N GLY A 63 2.87 15.58 12.00
CA GLY A 63 1.98 16.27 11.08
C GLY A 63 0.70 16.74 11.76
N LYS A 64 0.01 17.67 11.09
CA LYS A 64 -1.34 18.12 11.44
C LYS A 64 -2.29 17.82 10.28
N ALA A 65 -3.53 17.51 10.58
CA ALA A 65 -4.55 17.24 9.58
C ALA A 65 -5.89 17.85 9.98
N LYS A 66 -6.70 18.24 8.97
CA LYS A 66 -8.12 18.57 9.16
C LYS A 66 -8.97 17.32 9.40
N ASN A 67 -8.56 16.19 8.83
CA ASN A 67 -9.12 14.87 9.06
C ASN A 67 -7.95 13.90 9.20
N LEU A 68 -7.75 13.39 10.43
CA LEU A 68 -6.65 12.50 10.76
C LEU A 68 -6.71 11.19 9.96
N LYS A 69 -7.86 10.54 9.92
CA LYS A 69 -8.07 9.26 9.23
C LYS A 69 -7.63 9.30 7.77
N ASN A 70 -8.11 10.28 7.00
CA ASN A 70 -7.76 10.42 5.58
C ASN A 70 -6.28 10.74 5.39
N ARG A 71 -5.73 11.62 6.23
CA ARG A 71 -4.34 12.03 6.10
C ARG A 71 -3.38 10.89 6.41
N VAL A 72 -3.55 10.20 7.54
CA VAL A 72 -2.67 9.10 7.93
C VAL A 72 -2.79 7.96 6.93
N ARG A 73 -4.01 7.60 6.52
CA ARG A 73 -4.26 6.55 5.51
C ARG A 73 -3.63 6.85 4.15
N SER A 74 -3.48 8.13 3.77
CA SER A 74 -2.81 8.48 2.50
C SER A 74 -1.35 8.03 2.46
N TYR A 75 -0.66 7.97 3.60
CA TYR A 75 0.74 7.51 3.62
C TYR A 75 0.89 6.03 3.25
N PHE A 76 -0.12 5.21 3.57
CA PHE A 76 -0.06 3.75 3.37
C PHE A 76 -0.79 3.28 2.10
N LYS A 77 -1.66 4.11 1.51
CA LYS A 77 -2.43 3.73 0.30
C LYS A 77 -1.82 4.16 -1.03
N SER A 78 -1.09 5.27 -1.07
CA SER A 78 -0.53 5.79 -2.32
C SER A 78 0.98 5.62 -2.38
N SER A 79 1.50 5.36 -3.58
CA SER A 79 2.92 5.53 -3.85
C SER A 79 3.28 7.01 -3.66
N HIS A 80 4.34 7.26 -2.89
CA HIS A 80 4.88 8.60 -2.68
C HIS A 80 6.21 8.72 -3.42
N ASP A 81 6.57 9.94 -3.79
CA ASP A 81 7.84 10.24 -4.42
C ASP A 81 8.82 10.92 -3.46
N GLY A 82 10.11 10.71 -3.71
CA GLY A 82 11.21 11.41 -3.05
C GLY A 82 11.24 11.25 -1.52
N LYS A 83 11.32 12.39 -0.82
CA LYS A 83 11.53 12.44 0.65
C LYS A 83 10.40 11.77 1.44
N VAL A 84 9.17 11.79 0.92
CA VAL A 84 8.01 11.20 1.60
C VAL A 84 8.10 9.68 1.53
N ALA A 85 8.48 9.11 0.39
CA ALA A 85 8.69 7.67 0.25
C ALA A 85 9.76 7.15 1.22
N ALA A 86 10.90 7.85 1.29
CA ALA A 86 12.02 7.51 2.16
C ALA A 86 11.68 7.62 3.65
N MET A 87 10.77 8.53 4.03
CA MET A 87 10.24 8.61 5.39
C MET A 87 9.29 7.45 5.66
N VAL A 88 8.31 7.21 4.77
CA VAL A 88 7.32 6.13 4.93
C VAL A 88 7.99 4.76 5.07
N SER A 89 9.08 4.51 4.35
CA SER A 89 9.84 3.25 4.46
C SER A 89 10.50 3.04 5.83
N GLN A 90 10.64 4.09 6.65
CA GLN A 90 11.20 4.03 8.00
C GLN A 90 10.12 3.98 9.09
N VAL A 91 8.84 4.15 8.72
CA VAL A 91 7.73 4.16 9.68
C VAL A 91 7.45 2.74 10.15
N ALA A 92 7.53 2.53 11.46
CA ALA A 92 7.09 1.31 12.12
C ALA A 92 5.76 1.49 12.88
N ASP A 93 5.50 2.70 13.41
CA ASP A 93 4.26 3.03 14.16
C ASP A 93 3.81 4.48 13.95
N PHE A 94 2.55 4.81 14.25
CA PHE A 94 1.99 6.17 14.16
C PHE A 94 1.01 6.56 15.28
#